data_AF-A0A7V9DPE9-F1
#
_entry.id   AF-A0A7V9DPE9-F1
#
_cell.length_a   1.000
_cell.length_b   1.000
_cell.length_c   1.000
_cell.angle_alpha   90.00
_cell.angle_beta   90.00
_cell.angle_gamma   90.00
#
_symmetry.space_group_name_H-M   'P 1'
#
loop_
_entity.id
_entity.type
_entity.pdbx_description
1 polymer ?
#
loop_
_entity_poly.entity_id
_entity_poly.type
_entity_poly.pdbx_seq_one_letter_code
_entity_poly.pdbx_strand_id
1 'polypeptide(L)' 'SPEHRETLMMAIVGDLSYGEISEILGVPVGTVKSRVANARRRLGERTGGHDDHDDEEVRR' A
#
# COMPACT_ATOMS: atom_id res chain seq x y z
N SER A 1 -3.24 11.36 0.03
CA SER A 1 -3.78 11.91 1.28
C SER A 1 -2.99 11.33 2.45
N PRO A 2 -3.22 11.76 3.71
CA PRO A 2 -2.65 11.09 4.89
C PRO A 2 -2.90 9.58 4.89
N GLU A 3 -4.11 9.11 4.52
CA GLU A 3 -4.42 7.68 4.54
C GLU A 3 -3.59 6.87 3.54
N HIS A 4 -3.28 7.44 2.36
CA HIS A 4 -2.42 6.77 1.36
C HIS A 4 -1.00 6.56 1.89
N ARG A 5 -0.44 7.58 2.57
CA ARG A 5 0.91 7.50 3.13
C ARG A 5 0.97 6.51 4.29
N GLU A 6 -0.01 6.58 5.18
CA GLU A 6 -0.14 5.67 6.32
C GLU A 6 -0.25 4.21 5.86
N THR A 7 -1.14 3.93 4.91
CA THR A 7 -1.30 2.58 4.33
C THR A 7 0.00 2.07 3.72
N LEU A 8 0.72 2.93 2.97
CA LEU A 8 2.00 2.58 2.36
C LEU A 8 3.10 2.33 3.41
N MET A 9 3.14 3.12 4.49
CA MET A 9 4.11 2.95 5.58
C MET A 9 3.89 1.63 6.32
N MET A 10 2.65 1.23 6.56
CA MET A 10 2.36 -0.07 7.17
C MET A 10 2.81 -1.24 6.30
N ALA A 11 2.63 -1.14 4.97
CA ALA A 11 3.05 -2.19 4.04
C ALA A 11 4.58 -2.29 3.92
N ILE A 12 5.30 -1.16 3.87
CA ILE A 12 6.76 -1.17 3.61
C ILE A 12 7.57 -1.24 4.92
N VAL A 13 7.26 -0.38 5.88
CA VAL A 13 8.01 -0.26 7.13
C VAL A 13 7.48 -1.24 8.17
N GLY A 14 6.17 -1.44 8.20
CA GLY A 14 5.53 -2.41 9.09
C GLY A 14 5.61 -3.86 8.61
N ASP A 15 6.02 -4.09 7.35
CA ASP A 15 6.05 -5.42 6.70
C ASP A 15 4.72 -6.18 6.85
N LEU A 16 3.61 -5.44 6.91
CA LEU A 16 2.27 -6.00 7.08
C LEU A 16 1.69 -6.40 5.72
N SER A 17 1.03 -7.55 5.68
CA SER A 17 0.22 -7.95 4.55
C SER A 17 -0.97 -6.99 4.36
N TYR A 18 -1.50 -6.89 3.15
CA TYR A 18 -2.69 -6.08 2.91
C TYR A 18 -3.93 -6.58 3.67
N GLY A 19 -3.95 -7.86 4.05
CA GLY A 19 -4.98 -8.45 4.92
C GLY A 19 -4.90 -7.88 6.33
N GLU A 20 -3.72 -7.91 6.95
CA GLU A 20 -3.51 -7.33 8.29
C GLU A 20 -3.80 -5.83 8.31
N ILE A 21 -3.39 -5.10 7.26
CA ILE A 21 -3.70 -3.68 7.13
C ILE A 21 -5.21 -3.45 7.00
N SER A 22 -5.92 -4.32 6.27
CA SER A 22 -7.38 -4.27 6.12
C SER A 22 -8.08 -4.44 7.47
N GLU A 23 -7.62 -5.39 8.29
CA GLU A 23 -8.13 -5.62 9.64
C GLU A 23 -7.85 -4.45 10.59
N ILE A 24 -6.62 -3.92 10.59
CA ILE A 24 -6.21 -2.77 11.42
C ILE A 24 -7.03 -1.52 11.09
N LEU A 25 -7.22 -1.23 9.80
CA LEU A 25 -7.90 -0.01 9.35
C LEU A 25 -9.42 -0.17 9.26
N GLY A 26 -9.95 -1.39 9.36
CA GLY A 26 -11.39 -1.67 9.19
C GLY A 26 -11.91 -1.34 7.79
N VAL A 27 -11.08 -1.44 6.75
CA VAL A 27 -11.44 -1.17 5.35
C VAL A 27 -11.21 -2.41 4.48
N PRO A 28 -11.90 -2.60 3.34
CA PRO A 28 -11.67 -3.74 2.47
C PRO A 28 -10.23 -3.83 1.93
N VAL A 29 -9.71 -5.05 1.72
CA VAL A 29 -8.37 -5.27 1.12
C VAL A 29 -8.22 -4.58 -0.24
N GLY A 30 -9.28 -4.49 -1.06
CA GLY A 30 -9.26 -3.73 -2.32
C GLY A 30 -9.05 -2.22 -2.12
N THR A 31 -9.52 -1.66 -1.00
CA THR A 31 -9.23 -0.28 -0.58
C THR A 31 -7.77 -0.14 -0.19
N VAL A 32 -7.20 -1.11 0.53
CA VAL A 32 -5.77 -1.12 0.86
C VAL A 32 -4.92 -1.10 -0.41
N LYS A 33 -5.17 -2.02 -1.35
CA LYS A 33 -4.48 -2.08 -2.66
C LYS A 33 -4.53 -0.75 -3.39
N SER A 34 -5.72 -0.18 -3.55
CA SER A 34 -5.88 1.10 -4.26
C SER A 34 -5.22 2.27 -3.52
N ARG A 35 -5.23 2.30 -2.18
CA ARG A 35 -4.49 3.32 -1.40
C ARG A 35 -2.98 3.22 -1.60
N VAL A 36 -2.42 2.00 -1.57
CA VAL A 36 -0.99 1.74 -1.81
C VAL A 36 -0.60 2.15 -3.23
N ALA A 37 -1.35 1.71 -4.25
CA ALA A 37 -1.09 2.07 -5.65
C ALA A 37 -1.13 3.60 -5.87
N ASN A 38 -2.11 4.29 -5.27
CA ASN A 38 -2.20 5.74 -5.33
C ASN A 38 -1.05 6.44 -4.57
N ALA A 39 -0.56 5.87 -3.47
CA ALA A 39 0.57 6.40 -2.72
C ALA A 39 1.87 6.32 -3.53
N ARG A 40 2.10 5.15 -4.13
CA ARG A 40 3.20 4.80 -5.03
C ARG A 40 3.24 5.70 -6.27
N ARG A 41 2.14 5.78 -7.02
CA ARG A 41 2.01 6.70 -8.16
C ARG A 41 2.37 8.14 -7.81
N ARG A 42 1.86 8.65 -6.68
CA ARG A 42 2.17 10.02 -6.21
C ARG A 42 3.63 10.19 -5.77
N LEU A 43 4.29 9.12 -5.33
CA LEU A 43 5.72 9.13 -5.05
C LEU A 43 6.54 9.10 -6.35
N GLY A 44 6.17 8.24 -7.30
CA GLY A 44 6.76 8.16 -8.63
C GLY A 44 6.68 9.49 -9.37
N GLU A 45 5.50 10.15 -9.38
CA GLU A 45 5.30 11.49 -9.98
C GLU A 45 6.26 12.56 -9.42
N ARG A 46 6.69 12.42 -8.16
CA ARG A 46 7.63 13.37 -7.51
C ARG A 46 9.09 13.00 -7.68
N THR A 47 9.39 11.73 -7.91
CA THR A 47 10.76 11.18 -7.83
C THR A 47 11.25 10.69 -9.20
N GLY A 48 10.40 10.65 -10.22
CA GLY A 48 10.73 10.12 -11.55
C GLY A 48 10.85 8.60 -11.62
N GLY A 49 10.42 7.88 -10.57
CA GLY A 49 10.54 6.42 -10.46
C GLY A 49 9.34 5.68 -11.05
N HIS A 50 9.61 4.53 -11.69
CA HIS A 50 8.62 3.56 -12.16
C HIS A 50 8.30 2.59 -11.02
N ASP A 51 7.01 2.33 -10.75
CA ASP A 51 6.57 1.39 -9.71
C ASP A 51 6.43 -0.02 -10.30
N ASP A 52 7.40 -0.90 -10.06
CA ASP A 52 7.43 -2.29 -10.55
C ASP A 52 6.92 -3.33 -9.53
N HIS A 53 6.18 -2.91 -8.50
CA HIS A 53 5.66 -3.86 -7.51
C HIS A 53 4.29 -4.40 -7.91
N ASP A 54 4.30 -5.53 -8.61
CA ASP A 54 3.16 -6.44 -8.65
C ASP A 54 3.09 -7.26 -7.36
N ASP A 55 1.87 -7.36 -6.83
CA ASP A 55 1.51 -8.01 -5.57
C ASP A 55 1.88 -9.50 -5.57
N GLU A 56 3.14 -9.84 -5.25
CA GLU A 56 3.49 -11.20 -4.87
C GLU A 56 3.11 -11.42 -3.40
N GLU A 57 2.34 -12.50 -3.16
CA GLU A 57 2.03 -13.11 -1.87
C GLU A 57 0.82 -12.60 -1.06
N VAL A 58 -0.30 -13.30 -1.27
CA VAL A 58 -1.01 -13.93 -0.14
C VAL A 58 -0.25 -15.23 0.18
N ARG A 59 0.84 -15.17 0.96
CA ARG A 59 1.45 -16.37 1.55
C ARG A 59 1.35 -16.31 3.07
N ARG A 60 0.15 -16.60 3.57
CA ARG A 60 -0.08 -17.51 4.69
C ARG A 60 -1.56 -17.85 4.81
#